data_AF-A0A7W0ZHL0-F1
#
_entry.id   AF-A0A7W0ZHL0-F1
#
_cell.length_a   1.000
_cell.length_b   1.000
_cell.length_c   1.000
_cell.angle_alpha   90.00
_cell.angle_beta   90.00
_cell.angle_gamma   90.00
#
_symmetry.space_group_name_H-M   'P 1'
#
loop_
_entity.id
_entity.type
_entity.pdbx_description
1 polymer ?
#
loop_
_entity_poly.entity_id
_entity_poly.type
_entity_poly.pdbx_seq_one_letter_code
_entity_poly.pdbx_strand_id
1 'polypeptide(L)'
;MSTPARIIVIFLLVSANAIFVTAEYALVTARRSRLEERALRGGRGARTALRLMDDPVRFISTVQVGITVSAILLGAIGEPLLSDLMEPPLSTTVAFLIAFAILTYLSVVVGELVPKAVALQKAELLAVALALPLDWLARITHPLVWALQHSANVVLRLLRVKPAPAGMIAYTREDIRHSVAAAEDVGELQTAEEEMLYKVFDFASKEVSAVMVPRPDVVAISADLPPDEALATVVDSPYTRYPVYR
;
A
#
# COMPACT_ATOMS: atom_id res chain seq x y z
N MET A 1 -43.74 3.25 0.75
CA MET A 1 -42.95 3.93 1.81
C MET A 1 -43.38 5.38 1.85
N SER A 2 -43.51 5.99 3.03
CA SER A 2 -43.76 7.42 3.14
C SER A 2 -42.52 8.22 2.69
N THR A 3 -42.71 9.44 2.17
CA THR A 3 -41.62 10.33 1.75
C THR A 3 -40.53 10.52 2.82
N PRO A 4 -40.87 10.70 4.12
CA PRO A 4 -39.85 10.80 5.17
C PRO A 4 -39.03 9.51 5.34
N ALA A 5 -39.66 8.33 5.18
CA ALA A 5 -38.95 7.06 5.28
C ALA A 5 -37.96 6.88 4.11
N ARG A 6 -38.31 7.32 2.89
CA ARG A 6 -37.40 7.30 1.74
C ARG A 6 -36.16 8.18 2.00
N ILE A 7 -36.36 9.39 2.52
CA ILE A 7 -35.27 10.33 2.85
C ILE A 7 -34.31 9.72 3.88
N ILE A 8 -34.84 9.11 4.96
CA ILE A 8 -34.02 8.45 5.98
C ILE A 8 -33.20 7.32 5.36
N VAL A 9 -33.82 6.48 4.52
CA VAL A 9 -33.12 5.36 3.87
C VAL A 9 -32.02 5.88 2.93
N ILE A 10 -32.29 6.92 2.15
CA ILE A 10 -31.29 7.56 1.27
C ILE A 10 -30.11 8.08 2.10
N PHE A 11 -30.37 8.80 3.19
CA PHE A 11 -29.32 9.30 4.07
C PHE A 11 -28.47 8.18 4.66
N LEU A 12 -29.10 7.08 5.10
CA LEU A 12 -28.40 5.90 5.60
C LEU A 12 -27.57 5.22 4.50
N LEU A 13 -28.08 5.13 3.28
CA LEU A 13 -27.37 4.53 2.14
C LEU A 13 -26.15 5.36 1.74
N VAL A 14 -26.29 6.69 1.65
CA VAL A 14 -25.15 7.60 1.37
C VAL A 14 -24.11 7.50 2.48
N SER A 15 -24.53 7.47 3.74
CA SER A 15 -23.63 7.34 4.89
C SER A 15 -22.92 5.99 4.90
N ALA A 16 -23.63 4.90 4.60
CA ALA A 16 -23.04 3.57 4.48
C ALA A 16 -21.99 3.52 3.35
N ASN A 17 -22.32 4.09 2.18
CA ASN A 17 -21.37 4.19 1.06
C ASN A 17 -20.11 4.99 1.46
N ALA A 18 -20.30 6.13 2.11
CA ALA A 18 -19.20 6.95 2.60
C ALA A 18 -18.32 6.20 3.60
N ILE A 19 -18.90 5.40 4.49
CA ILE A 19 -18.15 4.56 5.44
C ILE A 19 -17.35 3.49 4.70
N PHE A 20 -17.93 2.83 3.69
CA PHE A 20 -17.23 1.84 2.88
C PHE A 20 -16.05 2.45 2.10
N VAL A 21 -16.28 3.58 1.43
CA VAL A 21 -15.21 4.29 0.72
C VAL A 21 -14.12 4.76 1.69
N THR A 22 -14.51 5.31 2.85
CA THR A 22 -13.56 5.73 3.89
C THR A 22 -12.71 4.55 4.36
N ALA A 23 -13.35 3.42 4.62
CA ALA A 23 -12.70 2.19 5.07
C ALA A 23 -11.68 1.67 4.06
N GLU A 24 -12.07 1.57 2.79
CA GLU A 24 -11.19 1.14 1.69
C GLU A 24 -9.94 2.01 1.62
N TYR A 25 -10.11 3.32 1.48
CA TYR A 25 -9.01 4.24 1.29
C TYR A 25 -8.15 4.39 2.53
N ALA A 26 -8.75 4.37 3.72
CA ALA A 26 -8.01 4.44 4.97
C ALA A 26 -7.12 3.20 5.15
N LEU A 27 -7.62 2.00 4.84
CA LEU A 27 -6.84 0.78 5.01
C LEU A 27 -5.72 0.66 3.98
N VAL A 28 -5.98 1.05 2.72
CA VAL A 28 -4.96 1.03 1.65
C VAL A 28 -3.87 2.08 1.89
N THR A 29 -4.22 3.23 2.45
CA THR A 29 -3.27 4.34 2.67
C THR A 29 -2.55 4.25 4.03
N ALA A 30 -3.12 3.55 5.01
CA ALA A 30 -2.54 3.46 6.35
C ALA A 30 -1.15 2.80 6.31
N ARG A 31 -0.20 3.43 7.01
CA ARG A 31 1.16 2.90 7.14
C ARG A 31 1.14 1.65 8.03
N ARG A 32 1.53 0.50 7.47
CA ARG A 32 1.57 -0.78 8.18
C ARG A 32 2.36 -0.70 9.49
N SER A 33 3.55 -0.09 9.46
CA SER A 33 4.44 0.06 10.64
C SER A 33 3.76 0.78 11.82
N ARG A 34 2.99 1.84 11.56
CA ARG A 34 2.24 2.59 12.60
C ARG A 34 1.10 1.75 13.18
N LEU A 35 0.48 0.89 12.38
CA LEU A 35 -0.56 -0.04 12.86
C LEU A 35 0.05 -1.17 13.70
N GLU A 36 1.21 -1.71 13.30
CA GLU A 36 1.97 -2.69 14.08
C GLU A 36 2.34 -2.15 15.46
N GLU A 37 2.84 -0.91 15.52
CA GLU A 37 3.14 -0.24 16.77
C GLU A 37 1.89 -0.11 17.68
N ARG A 38 0.75 0.34 17.13
CA ARG A 38 -0.52 0.41 17.90
C ARG A 38 -1.02 -0.97 18.34
N ALA A 39 -0.80 -2.00 17.53
CA ALA A 39 -1.19 -3.38 17.84
C ALA A 39 -0.34 -3.99 18.97
N LEU A 40 0.95 -3.65 19.02
CA LEU A 40 1.87 -4.00 20.10
C LEU A 40 1.45 -3.37 21.43
N ARG A 41 0.95 -2.13 21.40
CA ARG A 41 0.36 -1.44 22.56
C ARG A 41 -1.03 -1.99 22.99
N GLY A 42 -1.46 -3.12 22.43
CA GLY A 42 -2.71 -3.80 22.80
C GLY A 42 -3.96 -3.36 22.03
N GLY A 43 -3.83 -2.52 20.99
CA GLY A 43 -4.96 -2.05 20.19
C GLY A 43 -5.64 -3.15 19.36
N ARG A 44 -6.84 -3.59 19.76
CA ARG A 44 -7.63 -4.60 19.02
C ARG A 44 -8.00 -4.17 17.59
N GLY A 45 -8.34 -2.90 17.39
CA GLY A 45 -8.64 -2.34 16.08
C GLY A 45 -7.42 -2.38 15.15
N ALA A 46 -6.23 -2.04 15.66
CA ALA A 46 -4.99 -2.09 14.89
C ALA A 46 -4.61 -3.52 14.48
N ARG A 47 -4.75 -4.50 15.38
CA ARG A 47 -4.57 -5.93 15.05
C ARG A 47 -5.55 -6.39 13.96
N THR A 48 -6.78 -5.91 13.99
CA THR A 48 -7.78 -6.27 12.99
C THR A 48 -7.52 -5.59 11.66
N ALA A 49 -7.12 -4.32 11.67
CA ALA A 49 -6.69 -3.60 10.48
C ALA A 49 -5.53 -4.33 9.78
N LEU A 50 -4.50 -4.75 10.52
CA LEU A 50 -3.39 -5.55 9.97
C LEU A 50 -3.87 -6.85 9.33
N ARG A 51 -4.75 -7.61 9.99
CA ARG A 51 -5.32 -8.83 9.41
C ARG A 51 -6.12 -8.58 8.12
N LEU A 52 -6.84 -7.46 8.04
CA LEU A 52 -7.55 -7.07 6.83
C LEU A 52 -6.57 -6.66 5.70
N MET A 53 -5.42 -6.06 6.04
CA MET A 53 -4.36 -5.74 5.09
C MET A 53 -3.61 -6.98 4.59
N ASP A 54 -3.53 -8.05 5.40
CA ASP A 54 -2.88 -9.31 5.04
C ASP A 54 -3.70 -10.12 4.00
N ASP A 55 -5.01 -9.87 3.90
CA ASP A 55 -5.90 -10.45 2.88
C ASP A 55 -6.64 -9.34 2.10
N PRO A 56 -5.91 -8.60 1.23
CA PRO A 56 -6.47 -7.45 0.53
C PRO A 56 -7.57 -7.86 -0.45
N VAL A 57 -7.50 -9.07 -1.03
CA VAL A 57 -8.50 -9.55 -1.99
C VAL A 57 -9.86 -9.70 -1.32
N ARG A 58 -9.91 -10.37 -0.15
CA ARG A 58 -11.16 -10.53 0.60
C ARG A 58 -11.68 -9.20 1.12
N PHE A 59 -10.80 -8.34 1.63
CA PHE A 59 -11.15 -7.01 2.12
C PHE A 59 -11.78 -6.15 1.02
N ILE A 60 -11.06 -5.94 -0.09
CA ILE A 60 -11.51 -5.13 -1.23
C ILE A 60 -12.84 -5.66 -1.76
N SER A 61 -12.95 -6.99 -1.94
CA SER A 61 -14.19 -7.61 -2.44
C SER A 61 -15.38 -7.32 -1.52
N THR A 62 -15.20 -7.41 -0.20
CA THR A 62 -16.26 -7.15 0.79
C THR A 62 -16.74 -5.70 0.72
N VAL A 63 -15.81 -4.76 0.72
CA VAL A 63 -16.14 -3.33 0.71
C VAL A 63 -16.79 -2.94 -0.62
N GLN A 64 -16.28 -3.46 -1.73
CA GLN A 64 -16.82 -3.20 -3.07
C GLN A 64 -18.26 -3.68 -3.23
N VAL A 65 -18.61 -4.84 -2.65
CA VAL A 65 -20.00 -5.30 -2.62
C VAL A 65 -20.87 -4.31 -1.84
N GLY A 66 -20.40 -3.82 -0.70
CA GLY A 66 -21.10 -2.80 0.10
C GLY A 66 -21.34 -1.50 -0.67
N ILE A 67 -20.31 -0.99 -1.36
CA ILE A 67 -20.38 0.20 -2.23
C ILE A 67 -21.40 -0.02 -3.34
N THR A 68 -21.31 -1.15 -4.05
CA THR A 68 -22.17 -1.46 -5.20
C THR A 68 -23.64 -1.59 -4.78
N VAL A 69 -23.92 -2.32 -3.69
CA VAL A 69 -25.29 -2.48 -3.18
C VAL A 69 -25.84 -1.12 -2.73
N SER A 70 -25.04 -0.32 -2.03
CA SER A 70 -25.45 1.02 -1.59
C SER A 70 -25.78 1.92 -2.78
N ALA A 71 -24.95 1.93 -3.83
CA ALA A 71 -25.16 2.71 -5.03
C ALA A 71 -26.43 2.30 -5.81
N ILE A 72 -26.64 0.99 -5.99
CA ILE A 72 -27.84 0.47 -6.68
C ILE A 72 -29.11 0.83 -5.90
N LEU A 73 -29.12 0.61 -4.58
CA LEU A 73 -30.28 0.93 -3.74
C LEU A 73 -30.53 2.44 -3.68
N LEU A 74 -29.46 3.24 -3.64
CA LEU A 74 -29.57 4.70 -3.66
C LEU A 74 -30.21 5.18 -4.96
N GLY A 75 -29.79 4.63 -6.11
CA GLY A 75 -30.43 4.91 -7.40
C GLY A 75 -31.90 4.50 -7.41
N ALA A 76 -32.20 3.26 -7.02
CA ALA A 76 -33.55 2.70 -7.07
C ALA A 76 -34.56 3.40 -6.14
N ILE A 77 -34.12 3.98 -5.02
CA ILE A 77 -34.98 4.66 -4.04
C ILE A 77 -34.91 6.18 -4.19
N GLY A 78 -33.74 6.72 -4.50
CA GLY A 78 -33.46 8.15 -4.57
C GLY A 78 -33.96 8.81 -5.84
N GLU A 79 -33.87 8.12 -6.98
CA GLU A 79 -34.36 8.67 -8.25
C GLU A 79 -35.88 8.91 -8.21
N PRO A 80 -36.73 7.92 -7.85
CA PRO A 80 -38.18 8.13 -7.83
C PRO A 80 -38.59 9.23 -6.83
N LEU A 81 -37.88 9.36 -5.71
CA LEU A 81 -38.17 10.41 -4.73
C LEU A 81 -37.98 11.82 -5.31
N LEU A 82 -36.91 12.02 -6.08
CA LEU A 82 -36.59 13.34 -6.66
C LEU A 82 -37.44 13.62 -7.89
N SER A 83 -37.72 12.61 -8.73
CA SER A 83 -38.59 12.76 -9.90
C SER A 83 -40.03 13.09 -9.48
N ASP A 84 -40.57 12.39 -8.47
CA ASP A 84 -41.93 12.62 -7.93
C ASP A 84 -42.09 14.05 -7.40
N LEU A 85 -41.01 14.67 -6.89
CA LEU A 85 -41.03 16.05 -6.38
C LEU A 85 -41.03 17.11 -7.51
N MET A 86 -40.63 16.71 -8.71
CA MET A 86 -40.48 17.58 -9.88
C MET A 86 -41.68 17.51 -10.85
N GLU A 87 -42.57 16.53 -10.66
CA GLU A 87 -43.82 16.37 -11.42
C GLU A 87 -45.04 16.90 -10.65
N PRO A 88 -45.92 17.73 -11.25
CA PRO A 88 -45.74 18.73 -12.33
C PRO A 88 -45.04 20.01 -11.82
N PRO A 89 -44.26 20.74 -12.66
CA PRO A 89 -44.55 21.06 -14.07
C PRO A 89 -43.64 20.44 -15.16
N LEU A 90 -42.68 19.57 -14.83
CA LEU A 90 -41.76 18.99 -15.82
C LEU A 90 -42.33 17.73 -16.49
N SER A 91 -41.83 17.38 -17.70
CA SER A 91 -42.10 16.08 -18.30
C SER A 91 -41.30 14.99 -17.58
N THR A 92 -41.86 13.76 -17.50
CA THR A 92 -41.24 12.64 -16.80
C THR A 92 -39.80 12.36 -17.20
N THR A 93 -39.48 12.43 -18.49
CA THR A 93 -38.10 12.24 -18.96
C THR A 93 -37.15 13.34 -18.47
N VAL A 94 -37.60 14.60 -18.44
CA VAL A 94 -36.78 15.72 -17.98
C VAL A 94 -36.61 15.67 -16.45
N ALA A 95 -37.69 15.36 -15.72
CA ALA A 95 -37.64 15.15 -14.28
C ALA A 95 -36.66 14.02 -13.91
N PHE A 96 -36.74 12.88 -14.59
CA PHE A 96 -35.81 11.76 -14.45
C PHE A 96 -34.35 12.19 -14.66
N LEU A 97 -34.04 12.87 -15.78
CA LEU A 97 -32.66 13.26 -16.10
C LEU A 97 -32.09 14.23 -15.07
N ILE A 98 -32.88 15.20 -14.60
CA ILE A 98 -32.45 16.15 -13.57
C ILE A 98 -32.28 15.43 -12.22
N ALA A 99 -33.24 14.58 -11.84
CA ALA A 99 -33.17 13.77 -10.63
C ALA A 99 -31.92 12.89 -10.60
N PHE A 100 -31.68 12.17 -11.70
CA PHE A 100 -30.51 11.31 -11.88
C PHE A 100 -29.19 12.10 -11.80
N ALA A 101 -29.11 13.27 -12.45
CA ALA A 101 -27.92 14.11 -12.42
C ALA A 101 -27.61 14.64 -11.01
N ILE A 102 -28.64 15.13 -10.30
CA ILE A 102 -28.50 15.61 -8.92
C ILE A 102 -28.09 14.47 -7.99
N LEU A 103 -28.76 13.32 -8.08
CA LEU A 103 -28.47 12.17 -7.23
C LEU A 103 -27.05 11.65 -7.48
N THR A 104 -26.63 11.58 -8.75
CA THR A 104 -25.27 11.20 -9.13
C THR A 104 -24.25 12.17 -8.56
N TYR A 105 -24.46 13.48 -8.73
CA TYR A 105 -23.57 14.51 -8.19
C TYR A 105 -23.44 14.39 -6.67
N LEU A 106 -24.56 14.28 -5.95
CA LEU A 106 -24.55 14.14 -4.48
C LEU A 106 -23.87 12.84 -4.05
N SER A 107 -24.16 11.72 -4.71
CA SER A 107 -23.54 10.42 -4.40
C SER A 107 -22.03 10.44 -4.63
N VAL A 108 -21.56 11.00 -5.73
CA VAL A 108 -20.12 11.07 -6.04
C VAL A 108 -19.42 12.04 -5.09
N VAL A 109 -19.97 13.22 -4.85
CA VAL A 109 -19.31 14.22 -4.00
C VAL A 109 -19.33 13.80 -2.53
N VAL A 110 -20.51 13.52 -1.98
CA VAL A 110 -20.70 13.24 -0.55
C VAL A 110 -20.41 11.79 -0.21
N GLY A 111 -20.81 10.87 -1.07
CA GLY A 111 -20.64 9.44 -0.84
C GLY A 111 -19.24 8.92 -1.19
N GLU A 112 -18.47 9.64 -2.00
CA GLU A 112 -17.19 9.12 -2.52
C GLU A 112 -16.02 10.11 -2.36
N LEU A 113 -16.05 11.30 -2.98
CA LEU A 113 -14.90 12.22 -3.02
C LEU A 113 -14.54 12.79 -1.65
N VAL A 114 -15.52 13.28 -0.90
CA VAL A 114 -15.30 13.82 0.46
C VAL A 114 -14.77 12.74 1.41
N PRO A 115 -15.38 11.54 1.49
CA PRO A 115 -14.85 10.41 2.26
C PRO A 115 -13.41 10.05 1.91
N LYS A 116 -13.06 10.00 0.62
CA LYS A 116 -11.67 9.73 0.18
C LYS A 116 -10.70 10.77 0.72
N ALA A 117 -11.02 12.05 0.59
CA ALA A 117 -10.17 13.13 1.09
C ALA A 117 -9.95 13.02 2.60
N VAL A 118 -11.01 12.71 3.36
CA VAL A 118 -10.93 12.50 4.82
C VAL A 118 -10.10 11.26 5.16
N ALA A 119 -10.28 10.17 4.43
CA ALA A 119 -9.54 8.92 4.61
C ALA A 119 -8.04 9.10 4.39
N LEU A 120 -7.64 9.86 3.37
CA LEU A 120 -6.23 10.14 3.08
C LEU A 120 -5.55 10.92 4.22
N GLN A 121 -6.23 11.91 4.80
CA GLN A 121 -5.65 12.71 5.90
C GLN A 121 -5.59 11.96 7.23
N LYS A 122 -6.55 11.08 7.51
CA LYS A 122 -6.71 10.40 8.81
C LYS A 122 -6.68 8.88 8.68
N ALA A 123 -5.87 8.37 7.74
CA ALA A 123 -5.87 6.97 7.33
C ALA A 123 -5.74 5.99 8.50
N GLU A 124 -4.74 6.15 9.34
CA GLU A 124 -4.49 5.20 10.44
C GLU A 124 -5.60 5.18 11.48
N LEU A 125 -6.15 6.35 11.84
CA LEU A 125 -7.21 6.46 12.84
C LEU A 125 -8.50 5.83 12.33
N LEU A 126 -8.86 6.12 11.08
CA LEU A 126 -10.07 5.59 10.44
C LEU A 126 -9.93 4.09 10.15
N ALA A 127 -8.75 3.62 9.72
CA ALA A 127 -8.47 2.20 9.56
C ALA A 127 -8.68 1.43 10.87
N VAL A 128 -8.14 1.94 11.99
CA VAL A 128 -8.32 1.30 13.31
C VAL A 128 -9.78 1.34 13.77
N ALA A 129 -10.46 2.46 13.59
CA ALA A 129 -11.85 2.64 14.02
C ALA A 129 -12.84 1.75 13.24
N LEU A 130 -12.64 1.63 11.92
CA LEU A 130 -13.53 0.90 11.03
C LEU A 130 -13.18 -0.59 10.89
N ALA A 131 -11.95 -1.01 11.25
CA ALA A 131 -11.50 -2.40 11.08
C ALA A 131 -12.41 -3.44 11.74
N LEU A 132 -12.89 -3.19 12.96
CA LEU A 132 -13.74 -4.14 13.68
C LEU A 132 -15.13 -4.30 13.03
N PRO A 133 -15.89 -3.21 12.76
CA PRO A 133 -17.13 -3.30 11.99
C PRO A 133 -16.97 -4.01 10.64
N LEU A 134 -15.88 -3.74 9.93
CA LEU A 134 -15.63 -4.33 8.61
C LEU A 134 -15.29 -5.80 8.69
N ASP A 135 -14.47 -6.24 9.65
CA ASP A 135 -14.18 -7.68 9.83
C ASP A 135 -15.47 -8.46 10.16
N TRP A 136 -16.37 -7.88 10.94
CA TRP A 136 -17.67 -8.49 11.19
C TRP A 136 -18.52 -8.58 9.92
N LEU A 137 -18.61 -7.51 9.15
CA LEU A 137 -19.33 -7.52 7.87
C LEU A 137 -18.72 -8.50 6.85
N ALA A 138 -17.39 -8.58 6.79
CA ALA A 138 -16.65 -9.49 5.91
C ALA A 138 -16.87 -10.97 6.26
N ARG A 139 -17.25 -11.27 7.51
CA ARG A 139 -17.65 -12.63 7.91
C ARG A 139 -19.08 -12.93 7.48
N ILE A 140 -20.00 -11.98 7.59
CA ILE A 140 -21.40 -12.15 7.19
C ILE A 140 -21.53 -12.26 5.68
N THR A 141 -20.83 -11.41 4.95
CA THR A 141 -20.85 -11.37 3.48
C THR A 141 -19.92 -12.40 2.85
N HIS A 142 -19.17 -13.16 3.65
CA HIS A 142 -18.23 -14.19 3.18
C HIS A 142 -18.81 -15.14 2.13
N PRO A 143 -19.99 -15.78 2.29
CA PRO A 143 -20.50 -16.71 1.29
C PRO A 143 -20.79 -16.03 -0.06
N LEU A 144 -21.29 -14.79 -0.03
CA LEU A 144 -21.55 -14.01 -1.23
C LEU A 144 -20.24 -13.63 -1.93
N VAL A 145 -19.28 -13.10 -1.16
CA VAL A 145 -17.96 -12.71 -1.67
C VAL A 145 -17.21 -13.92 -2.23
N TRP A 146 -17.27 -15.08 -1.56
CA TRP A 146 -16.67 -16.31 -2.03
C TRP A 146 -17.25 -16.76 -3.37
N ALA A 147 -18.57 -16.69 -3.55
CA ALA A 147 -19.22 -17.03 -4.80
C ALA A 147 -18.77 -16.11 -5.95
N LEU A 148 -18.69 -14.79 -5.69
CA LEU A 148 -18.21 -13.80 -6.65
C LEU A 148 -16.72 -13.99 -7.00
N GLN A 149 -15.88 -14.31 -6.01
CA GLN A 149 -14.47 -14.61 -6.26
C GLN A 149 -14.30 -15.90 -7.07
N HIS A 150 -15.11 -16.92 -6.78
CA HIS A 150 -15.08 -18.16 -7.54
C HIS A 150 -15.45 -17.91 -9.00
N SER A 151 -16.52 -17.16 -9.26
CA SER A 151 -16.91 -16.81 -10.63
C SER A 151 -15.85 -15.96 -11.34
N ALA A 152 -15.27 -14.97 -10.67
CA ALA A 152 -14.16 -14.18 -11.21
C ALA A 152 -12.95 -15.06 -11.58
N ASN A 153 -12.58 -16.01 -10.72
CA ASN A 153 -11.48 -16.94 -10.98
C ASN A 153 -11.76 -17.87 -12.17
N VAL A 154 -13.01 -18.29 -12.37
CA VAL A 154 -13.40 -19.05 -13.57
C VAL A 154 -13.18 -18.20 -14.82
N VAL A 155 -13.60 -16.94 -14.83
CA VAL A 155 -13.37 -16.01 -15.95
C VAL A 155 -11.88 -15.79 -16.19
N LEU A 156 -11.07 -15.57 -15.13
CA LEU A 156 -9.62 -15.38 -15.26
C LEU A 156 -8.92 -16.63 -15.84
N ARG A 157 -9.37 -17.84 -15.47
CA ARG A 157 -8.87 -19.09 -16.06
C ARG A 157 -9.20 -19.18 -17.55
N LEU A 158 -10.41 -18.78 -17.96
CA LEU A 158 -10.80 -18.73 -19.37
C LEU A 158 -9.92 -17.74 -20.15
N LEU A 159 -9.56 -16.62 -19.53
CA LEU A 159 -8.68 -15.60 -20.10
C LEU A 159 -7.18 -15.93 -19.97
N ARG A 160 -6.82 -17.08 -19.36
CA ARG A 160 -5.43 -17.51 -19.07
C ARG A 160 -4.61 -16.51 -18.24
N VAL A 161 -5.26 -15.71 -17.40
CA VAL A 161 -4.59 -14.80 -16.47
C VAL A 161 -4.18 -15.57 -15.22
N LYS A 162 -2.88 -15.58 -14.90
CA LYS A 162 -2.37 -16.19 -13.66
C LYS A 162 -2.61 -15.22 -12.49
N PRO A 163 -3.19 -15.68 -11.37
CA PRO A 163 -3.33 -14.84 -10.18
C PRO A 163 -1.94 -14.43 -9.68
N ALA A 164 -1.77 -13.14 -9.35
CA ALA A 164 -0.53 -12.63 -8.79
C ALA A 164 -0.28 -13.26 -7.40
N PRO A 165 0.96 -13.65 -7.07
CA PRO A 165 1.29 -14.12 -5.73
C PRO A 165 0.99 -13.02 -4.69
N ALA A 166 0.14 -13.31 -3.71
CA ALA A 166 -0.10 -12.39 -2.61
C ALA A 166 1.17 -12.28 -1.74
N GLY A 167 1.68 -11.05 -1.57
CA GLY A 167 2.63 -10.73 -0.49
C GLY A 167 4.11 -11.00 -0.73
N MET A 168 4.54 -11.41 -1.92
CA MET A 168 5.98 -11.45 -2.27
C MET A 168 6.24 -10.70 -3.57
N ILE A 169 6.22 -9.36 -3.48
CA ILE A 169 7.07 -8.58 -4.38
C ILE A 169 8.47 -8.81 -3.83
N ALA A 170 9.21 -9.77 -4.41
CA ALA A 170 10.62 -9.92 -4.10
C ALA A 170 11.31 -8.64 -4.54
N TYR A 171 11.67 -7.78 -3.59
CA TYR A 171 12.40 -6.56 -3.89
C TYR A 171 13.75 -6.94 -4.47
N THR A 172 14.01 -6.47 -5.68
CA THR A 172 15.34 -6.55 -6.27
C THR A 172 16.26 -5.52 -5.60
N ARG A 173 17.57 -5.68 -5.79
CA ARG A 173 18.55 -4.68 -5.32
C ARG A 173 18.23 -3.28 -5.87
N GLU A 174 17.76 -3.21 -7.12
CA GLU A 174 17.44 -1.95 -7.77
C GLU A 174 16.20 -1.29 -7.15
N ASP A 175 15.18 -2.07 -6.78
CA ASP A 175 14.00 -1.54 -6.07
C ASP A 175 14.37 -0.93 -4.71
N ILE A 176 15.34 -1.54 -4.01
CA ILE A 176 15.86 -1.01 -2.75
C ILE A 176 16.63 0.29 -3.00
N ARG A 177 17.49 0.35 -4.04
CA ARG A 177 18.21 1.59 -4.38
C ARG A 177 17.25 2.72 -4.72
N HIS A 178 16.23 2.46 -5.54
CA HIS A 178 15.19 3.44 -5.84
C HIS A 178 14.43 3.91 -4.60
N SER A 179 14.17 3.01 -3.64
CA SER A 179 13.51 3.38 -2.38
C SER A 179 14.39 4.27 -1.50
N VAL A 180 15.71 4.04 -1.48
CA VAL A 180 16.68 4.87 -0.75
C VAL A 180 16.80 6.26 -1.39
N ALA A 181 16.96 6.34 -2.71
CA ALA A 181 17.00 7.62 -3.43
C ALA A 181 15.71 8.43 -3.20
N ALA A 182 14.55 7.77 -3.28
CA ALA A 182 13.27 8.43 -3.04
C ALA A 182 13.16 8.96 -1.59
N ALA A 183 13.79 8.33 -0.61
CA ALA A 183 13.80 8.82 0.78
C ALA A 183 14.76 10.01 0.98
N GLU A 184 15.84 10.10 0.21
CA GLU A 184 16.70 11.30 0.15
C GLU A 184 15.95 12.50 -0.43
N ASP A 185 15.22 12.31 -1.53
CA ASP A 185 14.47 13.37 -2.23
C ASP A 185 13.43 14.07 -1.32
N VAL A 186 12.79 13.32 -0.41
CA VAL A 186 11.84 13.87 0.58
C VAL A 186 12.50 14.32 1.89
N GLY A 187 13.84 14.25 1.98
CA GLY A 187 14.63 14.73 3.11
C GLY A 187 14.58 13.84 4.36
N GLU A 188 14.15 12.59 4.23
CA GLU A 188 14.11 11.62 5.35
C GLU A 188 15.46 10.89 5.52
N LEU A 189 16.34 10.95 4.52
CA LEU A 189 17.72 10.48 4.56
C LEU A 189 18.68 11.61 4.16
N GLN A 190 19.85 11.65 4.80
CA GLN A 190 20.93 12.54 4.37
C GLN A 190 21.69 11.92 3.19
N THR A 191 22.23 12.74 2.29
CA THR A 191 23.04 12.29 1.15
C THR A 191 24.21 11.37 1.57
N ALA A 192 24.83 11.63 2.73
CA ALA A 192 25.90 10.79 3.26
C ALA A 192 25.42 9.38 3.67
N GLU A 193 24.18 9.24 4.13
CA GLU A 193 23.56 7.97 4.52
C GLU A 193 23.20 7.14 3.27
N GLU A 194 22.66 7.78 2.22
CA GLU A 194 22.45 7.13 0.92
C GLU A 194 23.76 6.62 0.32
N GLU A 195 24.79 7.47 0.28
CA GLU A 195 26.08 7.10 -0.30
C GLU A 195 26.71 5.91 0.47
N MET A 196 26.54 5.87 1.79
CA MET A 196 26.94 4.72 2.61
C MET A 196 26.18 3.46 2.22
N LEU A 197 24.85 3.54 2.09
CA LEU A 197 24.01 2.39 1.73
C LEU A 197 24.38 1.83 0.35
N TYR A 198 24.66 2.68 -0.63
CA TYR A 198 25.16 2.24 -1.94
C TYR A 198 26.51 1.54 -1.84
N LYS A 199 27.47 2.09 -1.08
CA LYS A 199 28.78 1.46 -0.86
C LYS A 199 28.66 0.08 -0.20
N VAL A 200 27.67 -0.13 0.67
CA VAL A 200 27.40 -1.45 1.27
C VAL A 200 26.92 -2.46 0.23
N PHE A 201 26.00 -2.07 -0.66
CA PHE A 201 25.55 -2.94 -1.75
C PHE A 201 26.67 -3.31 -2.72
N ASP A 202 27.51 -2.32 -3.05
CA ASP A 202 28.67 -2.53 -3.93
C ASP A 202 29.71 -3.43 -3.27
N PHE A 203 30.02 -3.20 -1.99
CA PHE A 203 30.95 -4.01 -1.20
C PHE A 203 30.51 -5.48 -1.14
N ALA A 204 29.22 -5.75 -0.92
CA ALA A 204 28.69 -7.11 -0.86
C ALA A 204 28.88 -7.90 -2.17
N SER A 205 29.00 -7.22 -3.30
CA SER A 205 29.29 -7.82 -4.62
C SER A 205 30.76 -7.68 -5.05
N LYS A 206 31.62 -7.08 -4.23
CA LYS A 206 33.00 -6.78 -4.62
C LYS A 206 33.87 -8.02 -4.45
N GLU A 207 34.53 -8.42 -5.52
CA GLU A 207 35.52 -9.50 -5.47
C GLU A 207 36.84 -8.99 -4.87
N VAL A 208 37.61 -9.90 -4.25
CA VAL A 208 38.95 -9.60 -3.71
C VAL A 208 39.86 -9.02 -4.80
N SER A 209 39.72 -9.50 -6.04
CA SER A 209 40.44 -9.01 -7.23
C SER A 209 40.26 -7.51 -7.47
N ALA A 210 39.12 -6.93 -7.08
CA ALA A 210 38.79 -5.52 -7.28
C ALA A 210 39.31 -4.59 -6.17
N VAL A 211 39.92 -5.14 -5.11
CA VAL A 211 40.47 -4.37 -3.99
C VAL A 211 41.89 -4.78 -3.59
N MET A 212 42.40 -5.92 -4.10
CA MET A 212 43.78 -6.34 -3.85
C MET A 212 44.78 -5.42 -4.54
N VAL A 213 45.97 -5.30 -3.95
CA VAL A 213 47.12 -4.69 -4.62
C VAL A 213 47.61 -5.68 -5.69
N PRO A 214 47.71 -5.28 -6.98
CA PRO A 214 48.24 -6.15 -8.02
C PRO A 214 49.65 -6.64 -7.65
N ARG A 215 49.94 -7.93 -7.89
CA ARG A 215 51.23 -8.56 -7.50
C ARG A 215 52.49 -7.76 -7.90
N PRO A 216 52.57 -7.10 -9.08
CA PRO A 216 53.74 -6.28 -9.43
C PRO A 216 53.95 -5.06 -8.54
N ASP A 217 52.88 -4.56 -7.92
CA ASP A 217 52.88 -3.36 -7.07
C ASP A 217 53.03 -3.72 -5.57
N VAL A 218 53.14 -5.02 -5.26
CA VAL A 218 53.32 -5.49 -3.88
C VAL A 218 54.78 -5.40 -3.48
N VAL A 219 55.07 -4.55 -2.49
CA VAL A 219 56.36 -4.55 -1.80
C VAL A 219 56.43 -5.76 -0.87
N ALA A 220 57.25 -6.74 -1.22
CA ALA A 220 57.41 -8.00 -0.51
C ALA A 220 58.88 -8.21 -0.12
N ILE A 221 59.11 -8.94 0.99
CA ILE A 221 60.45 -9.20 1.53
C ILE A 221 60.81 -10.67 1.28
N SER A 222 62.02 -10.94 0.79
CA SER A 222 62.51 -12.32 0.64
C SER A 222 62.87 -12.91 2.01
N ALA A 223 62.53 -14.18 2.25
CA ALA A 223 62.93 -14.91 3.45
C ALA A 223 64.44 -15.15 3.53
N ASP A 224 65.16 -15.05 2.41
CA ASP A 224 66.60 -15.26 2.33
C ASP A 224 67.39 -13.94 2.46
N LEU A 225 66.70 -12.79 2.61
CA LEU A 225 67.34 -11.49 2.75
C LEU A 225 68.00 -11.34 4.14
N PRO A 226 69.20 -10.75 4.24
CA PRO A 226 69.81 -10.43 5.54
C PRO A 226 68.91 -9.50 6.36
N PRO A 227 68.87 -9.63 7.71
CA PRO A 227 68.00 -8.83 8.57
C PRO A 227 68.18 -7.31 8.40
N ASP A 228 69.41 -6.85 8.18
CA ASP A 228 69.72 -5.42 8.04
C ASP A 228 69.16 -4.83 6.74
N GLU A 229 69.21 -5.58 5.64
CA GLU A 229 68.63 -5.20 4.35
C GLU A 229 67.09 -5.25 4.37
N ALA A 230 66.53 -6.22 5.09
CA ALA A 230 65.08 -6.31 5.31
C ALA A 230 64.59 -5.11 6.12
N LEU A 231 65.33 -4.71 7.17
CA LEU A 231 65.01 -3.52 7.97
C LEU A 231 65.08 -2.24 7.14
N ALA A 232 66.09 -2.09 6.28
CA ALA A 232 66.21 -0.94 5.39
C ALA A 232 64.97 -0.83 4.46
N THR A 233 64.52 -1.95 3.90
CA THR A 233 63.32 -2.01 3.05
C THR A 233 62.05 -1.62 3.81
N VAL A 234 61.92 -2.03 5.08
CA VAL A 234 60.78 -1.67 5.94
C VAL A 234 60.77 -0.18 6.28
N VAL A 235 61.94 0.41 6.53
CA VAL A 235 62.08 1.84 6.89
C VAL A 235 61.81 2.76 5.71
N ASP A 236 62.19 2.35 4.50
CA ASP A 236 62.05 3.14 3.28
C ASP A 236 60.63 3.10 2.68
N SER A 237 59.74 2.25 3.23
CA SER A 237 58.40 2.03 2.70
C SER A 237 57.30 2.42 3.71
N PRO A 238 56.17 2.99 3.25
CA PRO A 238 55.10 3.50 4.11
C PRO A 238 54.17 2.42 4.69
N TYR A 239 54.44 1.13 4.43
CA TYR A 239 53.55 0.04 4.79
C TYR A 239 53.82 -0.52 6.20
N THR A 240 52.75 -0.92 6.89
CA THR A 240 52.84 -1.55 8.22
C THR A 240 53.06 -3.06 8.16
N ARG A 241 52.81 -3.69 7.01
CA ARG A 241 52.81 -5.16 6.82
C ARG A 241 53.40 -5.51 5.45
N TYR A 242 54.27 -6.52 5.43
CA TYR A 242 54.98 -6.96 4.23
C TYR A 242 54.79 -8.46 4.03
N PRO A 243 54.30 -8.91 2.86
CA PRO A 243 54.31 -10.33 2.52
C PRO A 243 55.75 -10.84 2.45
N VAL A 244 55.99 -12.01 3.04
CA VAL A 244 57.29 -12.70 2.96
C VAL A 244 57.18 -13.81 1.94
N TYR A 245 58.10 -13.86 0.99
CA TYR A 245 58.16 -14.91 -0.04
C TYR A 245 59.51 -15.64 0.00
N ARG A 246 59.53 -16.83 -0.61
CA ARG A 246 60.71 -17.67 -0.75
C ARG A 246 60.84 -18.06 -2.22
#